data_AF-A0A2M8D799-F1
#
_entry.id   AF-A0A2M8D799-F1
#
_cell.length_a   1.000
_cell.length_b   1.000
_cell.length_c   1.000
_cell.angle_alpha   90.00
_cell.angle_beta   90.00
_cell.angle_gamma   90.00
#
_symmetry.space_group_name_H-M   'P 1'
#
loop_
_entity.id
_entity.type
_entity.pdbx_description
1 polymer ?
#
loop_
_entity_poly.entity_id
_entity_poly.type
_entity_poly.pdbx_seq_one_letter_code
_entity_poly.pdbx_strand_id
1 'polypeptide(L)'
;MVNCTHPILPADIWYTMIYMQTIVQKYRRYFREKIFVRSLVLAFLFLVASLMISFYANVYAIEHASNAVADIFLSNVRAFDVDGLFAYGGVIFWIIIIFFGLIEPRRFPFALKSIALFVLIRSIFISLTHIGPFPVQIISEDPSYIIRKAVLGADLFFSGHTGLPFLMALVFWKTFPIRVFCIVSAIFFGAVALLGHFHYSIDVLAAFFITYTIFHLASIFFKKDHILFDRGVSEEWH
;
A
#
# COMPACT_ATOMS: atom_id res chain seq x y z
N MET A 1 -49.21 33.89 7.93
CA MET A 1 -48.28 33.67 6.80
C MET A 1 -46.91 33.39 7.39
N VAL A 2 -46.53 32.11 7.52
CA VAL A 2 -45.17 31.74 7.95
C VAL A 2 -44.32 31.74 6.70
N ASN A 3 -43.38 32.68 6.66
CA ASN A 3 -42.48 32.91 5.53
C ASN A 3 -41.43 31.79 5.54
N CYS A 4 -41.60 30.76 4.70
CA CYS A 4 -40.60 29.70 4.52
C CYS A 4 -39.42 30.24 3.70
N THR A 5 -38.52 30.98 4.35
CA THR A 5 -37.21 31.30 3.77
C THR A 5 -36.34 30.05 3.87
N HIS A 6 -36.40 29.16 2.87
CA HIS A 6 -35.36 28.15 2.70
C HIS A 6 -34.06 28.89 2.37
N PRO A 7 -32.97 28.72 3.14
CA PRO A 7 -31.67 29.24 2.74
C PRO A 7 -31.25 28.50 1.47
N ILE A 8 -31.24 29.22 0.36
CA ILE A 8 -30.68 28.74 -0.91
C ILE A 8 -29.17 28.72 -0.71
N LEU A 9 -28.64 27.61 -0.18
CA LEU A 9 -27.19 27.38 -0.25
C LEU A 9 -26.76 27.44 -1.72
N PRO A 10 -25.56 27.93 -2.03
CA PRO A 10 -25.05 27.94 -3.40
C PRO A 10 -24.95 26.49 -3.93
N ALA A 11 -25.15 26.32 -5.24
CA ALA A 11 -25.41 25.01 -5.85
C ALA A 11 -24.28 23.99 -5.59
N ASP A 12 -23.04 24.46 -5.52
CA ASP A 12 -21.83 23.71 -5.15
C ASP A 12 -21.92 23.07 -3.75
N ILE A 13 -22.46 23.80 -2.77
CA ILE A 13 -22.66 23.30 -1.40
C ILE A 13 -23.79 22.26 -1.38
N TRP A 14 -24.86 22.45 -2.16
CA TRP A 14 -25.91 21.43 -2.28
C TRP A 14 -25.41 20.12 -2.92
N TYR A 15 -24.64 20.20 -4.01
CA TYR A 15 -24.08 19.01 -4.66
C TYR A 15 -23.13 18.24 -3.74
N THR A 16 -22.26 18.95 -3.00
CA THR A 16 -21.36 18.32 -2.02
C THR A 16 -22.12 17.69 -0.86
N MET A 17 -23.17 18.33 -0.34
CA MET A 17 -24.02 17.75 0.71
C MET A 17 -24.75 16.48 0.24
N ILE A 18 -25.34 16.49 -0.96
CA ILE A 18 -26.01 15.32 -1.53
C ILE A 18 -24.99 14.19 -1.74
N TYR A 19 -23.82 14.50 -2.29
CA TYR A 19 -22.75 13.53 -2.49
C TYR A 19 -22.29 12.90 -1.16
N MET A 20 -22.06 13.70 -0.13
CA MET A 20 -21.74 13.18 1.22
C MET A 20 -22.84 12.28 1.77
N GLN A 21 -24.12 12.66 1.62
CA GLN A 21 -25.23 11.82 2.06
C GLN A 21 -25.25 10.47 1.33
N THR A 22 -24.95 10.43 0.03
CA THR A 22 -24.86 9.15 -0.71
C THR A 22 -23.71 8.27 -0.21
N ILE A 23 -22.57 8.84 0.19
CA ILE A 23 -21.47 8.07 0.79
C ILE A 23 -21.89 7.50 2.13
N VAL A 24 -22.47 8.32 3.02
CA VAL A 24 -22.94 7.86 4.34
C VAL A 24 -23.95 6.72 4.21
N GLN A 25 -24.88 6.81 3.25
CA GLN A 25 -25.85 5.76 2.97
C GLN A 25 -25.18 4.47 2.47
N LYS A 26 -24.15 4.57 1.60
CA LYS A 26 -23.35 3.41 1.18
C LYS A 26 -22.69 2.72 2.38
N TYR A 27 -21.99 3.47 3.22
CA TYR A 27 -21.37 2.92 4.44
C TYR A 27 -22.39 2.24 5.33
N ARG A 28 -23.54 2.88 5.60
CA ARG A 28 -24.61 2.29 6.42
C ARG A 28 -25.12 0.97 5.85
N ARG A 29 -25.24 0.86 4.52
CA ARG A 29 -25.66 -0.37 3.84
C ARG A 29 -24.61 -1.49 4.03
N TYR A 30 -23.34 -1.23 3.74
CA TYR A 30 -22.28 -2.24 3.86
C TYR A 30 -22.04 -2.67 5.31
N PHE A 31 -22.05 -1.74 6.27
CA PHE A 31 -21.85 -2.07 7.69
C PHE A 31 -23.04 -2.81 8.33
N ARG A 32 -24.22 -2.80 7.70
CA ARG A 32 -25.36 -3.63 8.12
C ARG A 32 -25.18 -5.10 7.69
N GLU A 33 -24.41 -5.34 6.63
CA GLU A 33 -24.12 -6.69 6.15
C GLU A 33 -23.07 -7.37 7.04
N LYS A 34 -23.51 -8.39 7.79
CA LYS A 34 -22.63 -9.12 8.73
C LYS A 34 -21.42 -9.73 8.04
N ILE A 35 -21.58 -10.19 6.80
CA ILE A 35 -20.52 -10.84 6.04
C ILE A 35 -19.44 -9.82 5.64
N PHE A 36 -19.84 -8.58 5.27
CA PHE A 36 -18.90 -7.49 4.99
C PHE A 36 -18.08 -7.13 6.23
N VAL A 37 -18.75 -6.90 7.36
CA VAL A 37 -18.09 -6.54 8.63
C VAL A 37 -17.12 -7.63 9.07
N ARG A 38 -17.53 -8.90 9.00
CA ARG A 38 -16.64 -10.04 9.29
C ARG A 38 -15.41 -10.03 8.38
N SER A 39 -15.59 -9.82 7.08
CA SER A 39 -14.46 -9.78 6.15
C SER A 39 -13.50 -8.62 6.43
N LEU A 40 -14.05 -7.44 6.76
CA LEU A 40 -13.27 -6.26 7.11
C LEU A 40 -12.47 -6.48 8.41
N VAL A 41 -13.09 -7.05 9.44
CA VAL A 41 -12.42 -7.38 10.71
C VAL A 41 -11.31 -8.41 10.46
N LEU A 42 -11.58 -9.46 9.68
CA LEU A 42 -10.56 -10.45 9.32
C LEU A 42 -9.42 -9.83 8.51
N ALA A 43 -9.71 -8.89 7.60
CA ALA A 43 -8.70 -8.17 6.85
C ALA A 43 -7.79 -7.35 7.77
N PHE A 44 -8.38 -6.65 8.75
CA PHE A 44 -7.63 -5.86 9.72
C PHE A 44 -6.77 -6.75 10.64
N LEU A 45 -7.34 -7.82 11.18
CA LEU A 45 -6.58 -8.79 12.01
C LEU A 45 -5.44 -9.42 11.22
N PHE A 46 -5.67 -9.79 9.96
CA PHE A 46 -4.63 -10.35 9.11
C PHE A 46 -3.52 -9.34 8.81
N LEU A 47 -3.86 -8.07 8.57
CA LEU A 47 -2.89 -7.01 8.38
C LEU A 47 -2.04 -6.78 9.65
N VAL A 48 -2.67 -6.68 10.82
CA VAL A 48 -1.97 -6.52 12.10
C VAL A 48 -1.02 -7.69 12.34
N ALA A 49 -1.48 -8.92 12.14
CA ALA A 49 -0.63 -10.11 12.27
C ALA A 49 0.57 -10.07 11.29
N SER A 50 0.32 -9.69 10.03
CA SER A 50 1.37 -9.58 9.01
C SER A 50 2.40 -8.50 9.36
N LEU A 51 1.95 -7.34 9.86
CA LEU A 51 2.84 -6.26 10.32
C LEU A 51 3.69 -6.68 11.53
N MET A 52 3.12 -7.44 12.47
CA MET A 52 3.88 -8.00 13.60
C MET A 52 4.96 -8.96 13.12
N ILE A 53 4.63 -9.89 12.22
CA ILE A 53 5.61 -10.81 11.64
C ILE A 53 6.70 -10.02 10.89
N SER A 54 6.31 -9.01 10.10
CA SER A 54 7.26 -8.16 9.39
C SER A 54 8.18 -7.39 10.33
N PHE A 55 7.69 -6.91 11.47
CA PHE A 55 8.52 -6.24 12.47
C PHE A 55 9.61 -7.17 12.99
N TYR A 56 9.27 -8.40 13.37
CA TYR A 56 10.24 -9.38 13.84
C TYR A 56 11.20 -9.82 12.73
N ALA A 57 10.71 -10.00 11.50
CA ALA A 57 11.55 -10.32 10.35
C ALA A 57 12.58 -9.21 10.06
N ASN A 58 12.17 -7.94 10.13
CA ASN A 58 13.08 -6.80 9.96
C ASN A 58 14.13 -6.74 11.06
N VAL A 59 13.74 -6.93 12.33
CA VAL A 59 14.68 -6.97 13.46
C VAL A 59 15.71 -8.09 13.26
N TYR A 60 15.22 -9.29 12.92
CA TYR A 60 16.08 -10.45 12.65
C TYR A 60 17.07 -10.17 11.51
N ALA A 61 16.59 -9.61 10.39
CA ALA A 61 17.41 -9.29 9.23
C ALA A 61 18.50 -8.25 9.53
N ILE A 62 18.18 -7.22 10.33
CA ILE A 62 19.13 -6.19 10.76
C ILE A 62 20.20 -6.79 11.68
N GLU A 63 19.81 -7.64 12.64
CA GLU A 63 20.73 -8.25 13.59
C GLU A 63 21.67 -9.27 12.95
N HIS A 64 21.23 -9.93 11.87
CA HIS A 64 21.99 -10.96 11.16
C HIS A 64 22.49 -10.49 9.79
N ALA A 65 22.55 -9.18 9.55
CA ALA A 65 22.99 -8.61 8.28
C ALA A 65 24.39 -9.08 7.91
N SER A 66 24.54 -9.61 6.70
CA SER A 66 25.81 -10.03 6.11
C SER A 66 26.53 -8.85 5.47
N ASN A 67 27.62 -9.13 4.74
CA ASN A 67 28.27 -8.12 3.92
C ASN A 67 27.36 -7.63 2.79
N ALA A 68 27.64 -6.42 2.31
CA ALA A 68 27.06 -5.87 1.10
C ALA A 68 27.47 -6.68 -0.14
N VAL A 69 26.65 -6.63 -1.18
CA VAL A 69 26.91 -7.28 -2.47
C VAL A 69 27.13 -6.22 -3.56
N ALA A 70 27.87 -6.55 -4.60
CA ALA A 70 28.02 -5.65 -5.74
C ALA A 70 26.69 -5.52 -6.50
N ASP A 71 26.35 -4.28 -6.88
CA ASP A 71 25.16 -3.97 -7.66
C ASP A 71 25.53 -3.17 -8.90
N ILE A 72 25.04 -3.59 -10.07
CA ILE A 72 25.40 -2.97 -11.35
C ILE A 72 24.94 -1.51 -11.39
N PHE A 73 23.77 -1.19 -10.84
CA PHE A 73 23.26 0.17 -10.84
C PHE A 73 23.98 1.03 -9.79
N LEU A 74 24.00 0.57 -8.54
CA LEU A 74 24.56 1.36 -7.42
C LEU A 74 26.08 1.56 -7.53
N SER A 75 26.80 0.66 -8.21
CA SER A 75 28.25 0.82 -8.45
C SER A 75 28.58 1.82 -9.56
N ASN A 76 27.60 2.18 -10.41
CA ASN A 76 27.81 3.02 -11.59
C ASN A 76 27.07 4.36 -11.51
N VAL A 77 26.22 4.54 -10.50
CA VAL A 77 25.43 5.77 -10.28
C VAL A 77 25.87 6.42 -8.97
N ARG A 78 25.87 7.74 -8.95
CA ARG A 78 26.14 8.51 -7.73
C ARG A 78 24.90 8.49 -6.83
N ALA A 79 25.11 8.32 -5.52
CA ALA A 79 24.05 8.51 -4.54
C ALA A 79 23.63 9.99 -4.48
N PHE A 80 22.33 10.24 -4.66
CA PHE A 80 21.70 11.55 -4.52
C PHE A 80 20.91 11.60 -3.22
N ASP A 81 20.92 12.76 -2.56
CA ASP A 81 20.04 12.98 -1.41
C ASP A 81 18.59 13.17 -1.90
N VAL A 82 17.83 12.09 -1.79
CA VAL A 82 16.41 12.02 -2.17
C VAL A 82 15.56 11.46 -1.03
N ASP A 83 16.08 11.51 0.21
CA ASP A 83 15.42 10.95 1.39
C ASP A 83 14.03 11.55 1.63
N GLY A 84 13.95 12.89 1.63
CA GLY A 84 12.67 13.58 1.77
C GLY A 84 11.66 13.21 0.66
N LEU A 85 12.14 12.99 -0.57
CA LEU A 85 11.28 12.61 -1.68
C LEU A 85 10.74 11.18 -1.50
N PHE A 86 11.58 10.29 -0.99
CA PHE A 86 11.22 8.91 -0.68
C PHE A 86 10.22 8.83 0.47
N ALA A 87 10.53 9.46 1.60
CA ALA A 87 9.71 9.42 2.81
C ALA A 87 8.38 10.17 2.64
N TYR A 88 8.41 11.47 2.35
CA TYR A 88 7.19 12.28 2.23
C TYR A 88 6.38 11.90 1.00
N GLY A 89 7.04 11.51 -0.10
CA GLY A 89 6.36 10.99 -1.28
C GLY A 89 5.51 9.76 -0.93
N GLY A 90 6.07 8.80 -0.18
CA GLY A 90 5.35 7.61 0.25
C GLY A 90 4.12 7.93 1.11
N VAL A 91 4.25 8.89 2.04
CA VAL A 91 3.13 9.36 2.86
C VAL A 91 2.02 9.99 2.00
N ILE A 92 2.39 10.88 1.08
CA ILE A 92 1.44 11.54 0.16
C ILE A 92 0.72 10.50 -0.71
N PHE A 93 1.46 9.52 -1.23
CA PHE A 93 0.88 8.41 -2.00
C PHE A 93 -0.21 7.68 -1.19
N TRP A 94 0.09 7.31 0.05
CA TRP A 94 -0.88 6.61 0.90
C TRP A 94 -2.09 7.48 1.27
N ILE A 95 -1.91 8.77 1.53
CA ILE A 95 -3.03 9.70 1.76
C ILE A 95 -3.98 9.70 0.57
N ILE A 96 -3.45 9.78 -0.65
CA ILE A 96 -4.25 9.76 -1.88
C ILE A 96 -5.00 8.43 -2.03
N ILE A 97 -4.31 7.29 -1.83
CA ILE A 97 -4.94 5.97 -1.95
C ILE A 97 -6.03 5.75 -0.89
N ILE A 98 -5.79 6.16 0.35
CA ILE A 98 -6.78 6.06 1.43
C ILE A 98 -7.99 6.95 1.10
N PHE A 99 -7.75 8.18 0.65
CA PHE A 99 -8.83 9.07 0.23
C PHE A 99 -9.71 8.44 -0.85
N PHE A 100 -9.11 7.86 -1.91
CA PHE A 100 -9.87 7.16 -2.95
C PHE A 100 -10.54 5.88 -2.46
N GLY A 101 -9.90 5.13 -1.55
CA GLY A 101 -10.48 3.94 -0.93
C GLY A 101 -11.72 4.26 -0.08
N LEU A 102 -11.70 5.40 0.63
CA LEU A 102 -12.80 5.86 1.48
C LEU A 102 -14.06 6.22 0.68
N ILE A 103 -13.95 6.52 -0.62
CA ILE A 103 -15.10 6.82 -1.48
C ILE A 103 -15.97 5.57 -1.70
N GLU A 104 -15.37 4.38 -1.75
CA GLU A 104 -16.09 3.13 -2.00
C GLU A 104 -15.75 2.06 -0.94
N PRO A 105 -16.58 1.91 0.12
CA PRO A 105 -16.28 1.01 1.24
C PRO A 105 -16.13 -0.46 0.84
N ARG A 106 -16.79 -0.89 -0.26
CA ARG A 106 -16.65 -2.25 -0.82
C ARG A 106 -15.21 -2.62 -1.16
N ARG A 107 -14.35 -1.63 -1.39
CA ARG A 107 -12.98 -1.83 -1.85
C ARG A 107 -12.02 -2.23 -0.73
N PHE A 108 -12.36 -1.92 0.53
CA PHE A 108 -11.46 -2.11 1.67
C PHE A 108 -11.07 -3.56 1.96
N PRO A 109 -12.00 -4.53 2.06
CA PRO A 109 -11.64 -5.87 2.53
C PRO A 109 -10.60 -6.55 1.64
N PHE A 110 -10.79 -6.51 0.32
CA PHE A 110 -9.85 -7.09 -0.64
C PHE A 110 -8.52 -6.34 -0.68
N ALA A 111 -8.54 -5.01 -0.69
CA ALA A 111 -7.32 -4.20 -0.70
C ALA A 111 -6.47 -4.45 0.55
N LEU A 112 -7.08 -4.44 1.75
CA LEU A 112 -6.40 -4.70 3.01
C LEU A 112 -5.82 -6.11 3.08
N LYS A 113 -6.56 -7.14 2.65
CA LYS A 113 -6.04 -8.51 2.61
C LYS A 113 -4.90 -8.67 1.61
N SER A 114 -4.97 -7.98 0.48
CA SER A 114 -3.89 -7.97 -0.52
C SER A 114 -2.62 -7.31 0.05
N ILE A 115 -2.76 -6.19 0.76
CA ILE A 115 -1.63 -5.53 1.46
C ILE A 115 -1.09 -6.43 2.58
N ALA A 116 -1.96 -7.06 3.37
CA ALA A 116 -1.54 -7.99 4.42
C ALA A 116 -0.75 -9.16 3.84
N LEU A 117 -1.24 -9.79 2.76
CA LEU A 117 -0.54 -10.87 2.08
C LEU A 117 0.81 -10.40 1.51
N PHE A 118 0.86 -9.18 0.97
CA PHE A 118 2.11 -8.57 0.52
C PHE A 118 3.14 -8.46 1.65
N VAL A 119 2.73 -7.89 2.79
CA VAL A 119 3.60 -7.71 3.96
C VAL A 119 4.07 -9.06 4.49
N LEU A 120 3.17 -10.05 4.55
CA LEU A 120 3.52 -11.41 4.99
C LEU A 120 4.54 -12.06 4.07
N ILE A 121 4.31 -12.07 2.75
CA ILE A 121 5.24 -12.69 1.80
C ILE A 121 6.58 -11.96 1.82
N ARG A 122 6.56 -10.62 1.88
CA ARG A 122 7.77 -9.80 2.06
C ARG A 122 8.53 -10.23 3.32
N SER A 123 7.86 -10.43 4.45
CA SER A 123 8.53 -10.83 5.70
C SER A 123 9.27 -12.17 5.56
N ILE A 124 8.72 -13.12 4.79
CA ILE A 124 9.40 -14.39 4.48
C ILE A 124 10.67 -14.12 3.69
N PHE A 125 10.59 -13.31 2.62
CA PHE A 125 11.78 -12.96 1.83
C PHE A 125 12.85 -12.26 2.66
N ILE A 126 12.47 -11.29 3.49
CA ILE A 126 13.37 -10.57 4.41
C ILE A 126 14.11 -11.54 5.34
N SER A 127 13.39 -12.52 5.91
CA SER A 127 14.01 -13.54 6.76
C SER A 127 14.89 -14.54 5.99
N LEU A 128 14.80 -14.61 4.66
CA LEU A 128 15.67 -15.44 3.83
C LEU A 128 16.87 -14.64 3.29
N THR A 129 16.74 -13.33 3.13
CA THR A 129 17.75 -12.45 2.52
C THR A 129 18.32 -11.47 3.54
N HIS A 130 19.52 -11.78 4.04
CA HIS A 130 20.22 -10.98 5.04
C HIS A 130 21.29 -10.08 4.44
N ILE A 131 21.05 -9.56 3.23
CA ILE A 131 22.06 -8.77 2.52
C ILE A 131 22.29 -7.47 3.29
N GLY A 132 23.56 -7.14 3.56
CA GLY A 132 23.90 -5.88 4.21
C GLY A 132 23.60 -4.68 3.32
N PRO A 133 23.34 -3.50 3.90
CA PRO A 133 23.06 -2.30 3.13
C PRO A 133 24.23 -1.90 2.24
N PHE A 134 23.95 -1.21 1.15
CA PHE A 134 25.02 -0.80 0.23
C PHE A 134 25.98 0.19 0.92
N PRO A 135 27.32 0.09 0.71
CA PRO A 135 28.29 0.86 1.52
C PRO A 135 28.18 2.38 1.38
N VAL A 136 27.75 2.85 0.20
CA VAL A 136 27.51 4.26 -0.08
C VAL A 136 26.00 4.47 -0.14
N GLN A 137 25.40 4.78 1.01
CA GLN A 137 23.98 5.12 1.13
C GLN A 137 23.81 6.49 1.79
N ILE A 138 22.79 7.23 1.39
CA ILE A 138 22.31 8.37 2.18
C ILE A 138 21.58 7.78 3.39
N ILE A 139 22.03 8.10 4.59
CA ILE A 139 21.34 7.64 5.79
C ILE A 139 20.08 8.48 5.93
N SER A 140 18.90 7.88 5.79
CA SER A 140 17.65 8.53 6.16
C SER A 140 17.70 8.95 7.62
N GLU A 141 17.66 10.25 7.89
CA GLU A 141 17.66 10.84 9.23
C GLU A 141 16.25 10.75 9.86
N ASP A 142 15.66 9.55 9.88
CA ASP A 142 14.30 9.40 10.38
C ASP A 142 14.30 9.32 11.92
N PRO A 143 13.67 10.25 12.67
CA PRO A 143 13.91 10.45 14.11
C PRO A 143 13.39 9.36 15.04
N SER A 144 12.63 8.38 14.53
CA SER A 144 11.99 7.36 15.37
C SER A 144 12.46 5.95 15.04
N TYR A 145 13.23 5.40 15.98
CA TYR A 145 13.77 4.03 15.97
C TYR A 145 12.71 2.96 15.67
N ILE A 146 11.48 3.15 16.15
CA ILE A 146 10.38 2.20 15.97
C ILE A 146 9.88 2.20 14.53
N ILE A 147 9.69 3.37 13.91
CA ILE A 147 9.22 3.47 12.52
C ILE A 147 10.29 2.93 11.56
N ARG A 148 11.56 3.24 11.85
CA ARG A 148 12.71 2.70 11.10
C ARG A 148 12.79 1.17 11.15
N LYS A 149 12.44 0.53 12.28
CA LYS A 149 12.38 -0.94 12.38
C LYS A 149 11.08 -1.56 11.83
N ALA A 150 9.95 -0.88 12.00
CA ALA A 150 8.63 -1.43 11.67
C ALA A 150 8.23 -1.26 10.21
N VAL A 151 8.61 -0.15 9.57
CA VAL A 151 8.09 0.26 8.25
C VAL A 151 9.20 0.65 7.28
N LEU A 152 10.31 1.20 7.79
CA LEU A 152 11.39 1.84 7.00
C LEU A 152 12.73 1.08 7.09
N GLY A 153 12.70 -0.23 7.35
CA GLY A 153 13.91 -1.04 7.49
C GLY A 153 14.74 -1.06 6.21
N ALA A 154 15.96 -0.53 6.31
CA ALA A 154 16.97 -0.33 5.26
C ALA A 154 17.15 -1.52 4.31
N ASP A 155 17.27 -1.27 3.00
CA ASP A 155 17.73 -2.22 1.97
C ASP A 155 17.11 -3.64 2.03
N LEU A 156 15.90 -3.79 2.59
CA LEU A 156 15.29 -5.10 2.78
C LEU A 156 14.61 -5.56 1.48
N PHE A 157 15.05 -6.69 0.94
CA PHE A 157 14.51 -7.29 -0.27
C PHE A 157 13.06 -7.77 -0.08
N PHE A 158 12.16 -7.59 -1.05
CA PHE A 158 12.24 -6.76 -2.28
C PHE A 158 11.76 -5.32 -1.99
N SER A 159 11.65 -4.38 -2.93
CA SER A 159 11.25 -2.98 -2.60
C SER A 159 9.77 -2.82 -2.22
N GLY A 160 9.51 -2.26 -1.05
CA GLY A 160 8.14 -2.00 -0.54
C GLY A 160 7.51 -0.77 -1.20
N HIS A 161 8.30 0.30 -1.35
CA HIS A 161 7.89 1.55 -1.97
C HIS A 161 7.64 1.41 -3.48
N THR A 162 8.20 0.38 -4.13
CA THR A 162 7.88 0.02 -5.52
C THR A 162 6.71 -0.96 -5.58
N GLY A 163 6.74 -2.01 -4.76
CA GLY A 163 5.76 -3.09 -4.79
C GLY A 163 4.36 -2.67 -4.36
N LEU A 164 4.21 -1.89 -3.28
CA LEU A 164 2.88 -1.49 -2.78
C LEU A 164 2.11 -0.58 -3.76
N PRO A 165 2.72 0.45 -4.38
CA PRO A 165 2.05 1.20 -5.43
C PRO A 165 1.68 0.33 -6.63
N PHE A 166 2.56 -0.58 -7.06
CA PHE A 166 2.23 -1.50 -8.14
C PHE A 166 1.07 -2.45 -7.77
N LEU A 167 1.02 -2.93 -6.52
CA LEU A 167 -0.10 -3.72 -6.02
C LEU A 167 -1.41 -2.92 -6.10
N MET A 168 -1.39 -1.65 -5.68
CA MET A 168 -2.56 -0.78 -5.79
C MET A 168 -2.98 -0.57 -7.25
N ALA A 169 -2.04 -0.48 -8.19
CA ALA A 169 -2.37 -0.42 -9.62
C ALA A 169 -3.15 -1.66 -10.08
N LEU A 170 -2.74 -2.85 -9.62
CA LEU A 170 -3.41 -4.12 -9.94
C LEU A 170 -4.78 -4.23 -9.26
N VAL A 171 -4.89 -3.84 -7.99
CA VAL A 171 -6.17 -3.82 -7.25
C VAL A 171 -7.16 -2.84 -7.90
N PHE A 172 -6.72 -1.65 -8.27
CA PHE A 172 -7.55 -0.62 -8.91
C PHE A 172 -7.51 -0.68 -10.45
N TRP A 173 -7.25 -1.85 -11.03
CA TRP A 173 -7.01 -1.99 -12.48
C TRP A 173 -8.13 -1.41 -13.36
N LYS A 174 -9.38 -1.49 -12.91
CA LYS A 174 -10.56 -0.97 -13.63
C LYS A 174 -10.73 0.56 -13.53
N THR A 175 -10.07 1.22 -12.58
CA THR A 175 -10.15 2.67 -12.40
C THR A 175 -8.95 3.33 -13.07
N PHE A 176 -9.10 3.67 -14.37
CA PHE A 176 -7.98 4.13 -15.22
C PHE A 176 -7.10 5.22 -14.58
N PRO A 177 -7.65 6.33 -14.02
CA PRO A 177 -6.81 7.39 -13.45
C PRO A 177 -5.97 6.91 -12.27
N ILE A 178 -6.58 6.15 -11.35
CA ILE A 178 -5.89 5.61 -10.16
C ILE A 178 -4.84 4.59 -10.58
N ARG A 179 -5.16 3.72 -11.55
CA ARG A 179 -4.22 2.74 -12.09
C ARG A 179 -2.97 3.42 -12.63
N VAL A 180 -3.15 4.44 -13.48
CA VAL A 180 -2.02 5.18 -14.08
C VAL A 180 -1.20 5.87 -12.99
N PHE A 181 -1.86 6.56 -12.05
CA PHE A 181 -1.20 7.17 -10.89
C PHE A 181 -0.33 6.16 -10.13
N CYS A 182 -0.89 4.99 -9.80
CA CYS A 182 -0.18 3.94 -9.07
C CYS A 182 1.01 3.36 -9.84
N ILE A 183 0.89 3.14 -11.16
CA ILE A 183 2.00 2.66 -12.00
C ILE A 183 3.12 3.70 -12.06
N VAL A 184 2.77 4.97 -12.30
CA VAL A 184 3.75 6.06 -12.33
C VAL A 184 4.44 6.19 -10.97
N SER A 185 3.70 6.12 -9.87
CA SER A 185 4.26 6.11 -8.52
C SER A 185 5.19 4.92 -8.29
N ALA A 186 4.85 3.71 -8.74
CA ALA A 186 5.71 2.53 -8.60
C ALA A 186 7.06 2.72 -9.30
N ILE A 187 7.03 3.20 -10.55
CA ILE A 187 8.23 3.50 -11.34
C ILE A 187 9.04 4.62 -10.69
N PHE A 188 8.36 5.68 -10.26
CA PHE A 188 8.96 6.82 -9.58
C PHE A 188 9.69 6.41 -8.29
N PHE A 189 9.04 5.69 -7.39
CA PHE A 189 9.67 5.23 -6.15
C PHE A 189 10.78 4.21 -6.41
N GLY A 190 10.65 3.37 -7.43
CA GLY A 190 11.75 2.52 -7.88
C GLY A 190 12.98 3.34 -8.29
N ALA A 191 12.80 4.38 -9.12
CA ALA A 191 13.88 5.25 -9.53
C ALA A 191 14.49 6.03 -8.34
N VAL A 192 13.65 6.61 -7.47
CA VAL A 192 14.09 7.33 -6.27
C VAL A 192 14.87 6.41 -5.33
N ALA A 193 14.41 5.17 -5.11
CA ALA A 193 15.12 4.20 -4.29
C ALA A 193 16.53 3.90 -4.82
N LEU A 194 16.66 3.73 -6.14
CA LEU A 194 17.96 3.49 -6.77
C LEU A 194 18.87 4.72 -6.74
N LEU A 195 18.33 5.93 -6.91
CA LEU A 195 19.11 7.17 -6.84
C LEU A 195 19.58 7.48 -5.42
N GLY A 196 18.77 7.14 -4.41
CA GLY A 196 19.11 7.29 -3.00
C GLY A 196 19.99 6.17 -2.44
N HIS A 197 20.22 5.11 -3.23
CA HIS A 197 20.87 3.88 -2.78
C HIS A 197 20.17 3.28 -1.55
N PHE A 198 18.82 3.35 -1.52
CA PHE A 198 17.97 2.80 -0.45
C PHE A 198 17.51 1.35 -0.70
N HIS A 199 17.74 0.86 -1.91
CA HIS A 199 17.48 -0.51 -2.32
C HIS A 199 18.46 -0.95 -3.39
N TYR A 200 18.78 -2.25 -3.39
CA TYR A 200 19.47 -2.88 -4.51
C TYR A 200 18.59 -2.87 -5.76
N SER A 201 19.23 -2.87 -6.95
CA SER A 201 18.51 -2.93 -8.23
C SER A 201 17.64 -4.17 -8.36
N ILE A 202 18.09 -5.29 -7.77
CA ILE A 202 17.32 -6.53 -7.73
C ILE A 202 16.07 -6.41 -6.86
N ASP A 203 16.11 -5.65 -5.76
CA ASP A 203 14.95 -5.41 -4.90
C ASP A 203 13.84 -4.68 -5.67
N VAL A 204 14.21 -3.67 -6.44
CA VAL A 204 13.29 -2.84 -7.23
C VAL A 204 12.72 -3.63 -8.41
N LEU A 205 13.56 -4.35 -9.15
CA LEU A 205 13.10 -5.13 -10.30
C LEU A 205 12.21 -6.30 -9.87
N ALA A 206 12.64 -7.07 -8.86
CA ALA A 206 11.88 -8.21 -8.35
C ALA A 206 10.52 -7.79 -7.77
N ALA A 207 10.41 -6.56 -7.24
CA ALA A 207 9.16 -6.05 -6.70
C ALA A 207 8.00 -6.15 -7.70
N PHE A 208 8.21 -5.84 -8.98
CA PHE A 208 7.13 -5.94 -9.98
C PHE A 208 6.64 -7.38 -10.17
N PHE A 209 7.55 -8.34 -10.31
CA PHE A 209 7.21 -9.74 -10.58
C PHE A 209 6.61 -10.44 -9.35
N ILE A 210 7.22 -10.23 -8.17
CA ILE A 210 6.74 -10.81 -6.92
C ILE A 210 5.36 -10.22 -6.60
N THR A 211 5.19 -8.90 -6.69
CA THR A 211 3.88 -8.25 -6.43
C THR A 211 2.79 -8.73 -7.38
N TYR A 212 3.09 -8.90 -8.67
CA TYR A 212 2.15 -9.47 -9.62
C TYR A 212 1.68 -10.86 -9.19
N THR A 213 2.60 -11.70 -8.74
CA THR A 213 2.29 -13.03 -8.20
C THR A 213 1.43 -12.93 -6.94
N ILE A 214 1.77 -12.01 -6.03
CA ILE A 214 1.01 -11.76 -4.79
C ILE A 214 -0.44 -11.36 -5.11
N PHE A 215 -0.65 -10.50 -6.10
CA PHE A 215 -1.99 -10.09 -6.52
C PHE A 215 -2.83 -11.28 -7.01
N HIS A 216 -2.24 -12.18 -7.80
CA HIS A 216 -2.92 -13.39 -8.25
C HIS A 216 -3.23 -14.34 -7.09
N LEU A 217 -2.29 -14.54 -6.18
CA LEU A 217 -2.52 -15.33 -4.96
C LEU A 217 -3.64 -14.72 -4.12
N ALA A 218 -3.67 -13.40 -3.95
CA ALA A 218 -4.73 -12.69 -3.25
C ALA A 218 -6.09 -12.89 -3.92
N SER A 219 -6.14 -12.83 -5.26
CA SER A 219 -7.37 -13.05 -6.04
C SER A 219 -7.91 -14.48 -5.90
N ILE A 220 -7.03 -15.47 -5.69
CA ILE A 220 -7.38 -16.86 -5.45
C ILE A 220 -7.84 -17.06 -3.99
N PHE A 221 -7.03 -16.64 -3.01
CA PHE A 221 -7.30 -16.84 -1.58
C PHE A 221 -8.49 -16.02 -1.07
N PHE A 222 -8.71 -14.83 -1.63
CA PHE A 222 -9.74 -13.90 -1.22
C PHE A 222 -10.80 -13.69 -2.31
N LYS A 223 -11.12 -14.75 -3.06
CA LYS A 223 -12.08 -14.72 -4.18
C LYS A 223 -13.41 -14.04 -3.84
N LYS A 224 -13.99 -14.31 -2.67
CA LYS A 224 -15.25 -13.69 -2.23
C LYS A 224 -15.15 -12.18 -2.08
N ASP A 225 -14.03 -11.70 -1.56
CA ASP A 225 -13.75 -10.27 -1.40
C ASP A 225 -13.40 -9.60 -2.72
N HIS A 226 -12.72 -10.31 -3.62
CA HIS A 226 -12.46 -9.83 -4.97
C HIS A 226 -13.77 -9.65 -5.76
N ILE A 227 -14.70 -10.59 -5.65
CA ILE A 227 -16.04 -10.47 -6.25
C ILE A 227 -16.79 -9.28 -5.64
N LEU A 228 -16.76 -9.11 -4.32
CA LEU A 228 -17.37 -7.97 -3.63
C LEU A 228 -16.77 -6.63 -4.09
N PHE A 229 -15.45 -6.58 -4.25
CA PHE A 229 -14.72 -5.41 -4.75
C PHE A 229 -15.24 -5.02 -6.14
N ASP A 230 -15.34 -6.00 -7.04
CA ASP A 230 -15.71 -5.80 -8.45
C ASP A 230 -17.19 -5.51 -8.66
N ARG A 231 -18.07 -6.31 -8.05
CA ARG A 231 -19.52 -6.34 -8.36
C ARG A 231 -20.37 -5.70 -7.27
N GLY A 232 -19.81 -5.41 -6.08
CA GLY A 232 -20.59 -5.01 -4.90
C GLY A 232 -21.34 -6.19 -4.29
N VAL A 233 -22.29 -5.93 -3.38
CA VAL A 233 -23.15 -6.98 -2.80
C VAL A 233 -24.17 -7.44 -3.85
N SER A 234 -23.99 -8.63 -4.42
CA SER A 234 -24.97 -9.32 -5.28
C SER A 234 -25.54 -10.57 -4.58
N GLU A 235 -26.64 -11.15 -5.09
CA GLU A 235 -27.26 -12.36 -4.53
C GLU A 235 -26.29 -13.56 -4.45
N GLU A 236 -25.22 -13.59 -5.26
CA GLU A 236 -24.14 -14.59 -5.22
C GLU A 236 -23.29 -14.55 -3.93
N TRP A 237 -23.52 -13.56 -3.06
CA TRP A 237 -22.82 -13.40 -1.78
C TRP A 237 -23.52 -14.09 -0.58
N HIS A 238 -24.70 -14.68 -0.81
CA HIS A 238 -25.41 -15.55 0.13
C HIS A 238 -25.05 -17.02 -0.08
#